data_AF-A0A3N1XCW9-F1
#
_entry.id   AF-A0A3N1XCW9-F1
#
_cell.length_a   1.000
_cell.length_b   1.000
_cell.length_c   1.000
_cell.angle_alpha   90.00
_cell.angle_beta   90.00
_cell.angle_gamma   90.00
#
_symmetry.space_group_name_H-M   'P 1'
#
loop_
_entity.id
_entity.type
_entity.pdbx_description
1 polymer ?
#
loop_
_entity_poly.entity_id
_entity_poly.type
_entity_poly.pdbx_seq_one_letter_code
_entity_poly.pdbx_strand_id
1 'polypeptide(L)' 'MKENKFICPICNSSDMTLRHEVNFVYSYKIDIDEPGLKNSEVFLSYEYDKRENKYSREYIECNRCGTQYPNTFLNGILGN' A
#
# COMPACT_ATOMS: atom_id res chain seq x y z
N MET A 1 23.83 17.10 -10.63
CA MET A 1 22.43 16.66 -10.86
C MET A 1 21.53 17.60 -10.08
N LYS A 2 20.57 18.29 -10.72
CA LYS A 2 19.61 19.12 -9.98
C LYS A 2 18.69 18.17 -9.22
N GLU A 3 18.83 18.11 -7.89
CA GLU A 3 17.86 17.43 -7.04
C GLU A 3 16.56 18.23 -7.09
N ASN A 4 15.64 17.75 -7.90
CA ASN A 4 14.25 18.17 -7.89
C ASN A 4 13.65 17.71 -6.56
N LYS A 5 13.82 18.54 -5.52
CA LYS A 5 13.31 18.26 -4.17
C LYS A 5 11.78 18.34 -4.22
N PHE A 6 11.10 17.24 -3.92
CA PHE A 6 9.66 17.25 -3.72
C PHE A 6 9.35 18.07 -2.47
N ILE A 7 8.74 19.24 -2.66
CA ILE A 7 8.37 20.14 -1.56
C ILE A 7 6.85 20.08 -1.37
N CYS A 8 6.42 19.91 -0.12
CA CYS A 8 5.02 20.04 0.24
C CYS A 8 4.56 21.50 0.05
N PRO A 9 3.62 21.80 -0.85
CA PRO A 9 3.12 23.17 -1.06
C PRO A 9 2.38 23.76 0.14
N ILE A 10 1.96 22.94 1.11
CA ILE A 10 1.21 23.39 2.29
C ILE A 10 2.14 23.88 3.41
N CYS A 11 3.28 23.22 3.62
CA CYS A 11 4.16 23.51 4.76
C CYS A 11 5.64 23.69 4.41
N ASN A 12 5.96 23.66 3.11
CA ASN A 12 7.31 23.80 2.55
C ASN A 12 8.34 22.76 3.04
N SER A 13 7.86 21.64 3.61
CA SER A 13 8.72 20.53 4.01
C SER A 13 9.13 19.69 2.81
N SER A 14 10.37 19.21 2.80
CA SER A 14 10.83 18.18 1.85
C SER A 14 10.70 16.75 2.38
N ASP A 15 10.20 16.60 3.61
CA ASP A 15 10.00 15.30 4.25
C ASP A 15 8.68 14.67 3.74
N MET A 16 8.82 13.83 2.72
CA MET A 16 7.74 13.20 1.98
C MET A 16 7.95 11.68 1.92
N THR A 17 6.89 10.89 1.92
CA THR A 17 6.94 9.42 1.82
C THR A 17 5.93 8.92 0.80
N LEU A 18 6.37 8.08 -0.14
CA LEU A 18 5.46 7.31 -1.01
C LEU A 18 4.89 6.14 -0.20
N ARG A 19 3.57 6.08 -0.06
CA ARG A 19 2.84 5.01 0.63
C ARG A 19 2.09 4.17 -0.37
N HIS A 20 2.15 2.85 -0.17
CA HIS A 20 1.27 1.87 -0.81
C HIS A 20 0.41 1.24 0.29
N GLU A 21 -0.89 1.51 0.24
CA GLU A 21 -1.86 1.02 1.21
C GLU A 21 -2.76 -0.01 0.53
N VAL A 22 -2.85 -1.20 1.13
CA VAL A 22 -3.58 -2.35 0.59
C VAL A 22 -4.41 -3.03 1.66
N ASN A 23 -5.63 -3.43 1.30
CA ASN A 23 -6.48 -4.30 2.11
C ASN A 23 -6.67 -5.64 1.39
N PHE A 24 -6.27 -6.73 2.04
CA PHE A 24 -6.47 -8.08 1.54
C PHE A 24 -7.51 -8.83 2.38
N VAL A 25 -8.34 -9.62 1.70
CA VAL A 25 -9.16 -10.67 2.32
C VAL A 25 -8.51 -12.01 2.02
N TYR A 26 -8.18 -12.73 3.08
CA TYR A 26 -7.68 -14.10 3.02
C TYR A 26 -8.85 -15.04 3.34
N SER A 27 -8.99 -16.09 2.54
CA SER A 27 -10.09 -17.05 2.69
C SER A 27 -9.60 -18.48 2.55
N TYR A 28 -10.23 -19.34 3.32
CA TYR A 28 -10.00 -20.78 3.41
C TYR A 28 -11.33 -21.47 3.14
N LYS A 29 -11.32 -22.55 2.36
CA LYS A 29 -12.45 -23.47 2.31
C LYS A 29 -12.48 -24.22 3.64
N ILE A 30 -13.68 -24.41 4.20
CA ILE A 30 -13.86 -25.29 5.35
C ILE A 30 -14.40 -26.58 4.76
N ASP A 31 -13.61 -27.65 4.79
CA ASP A 31 -14.07 -29.00 4.49
C ASP A 31 -14.15 -29.83 5.77
N ILE A 32 -14.49 -31.12 5.63
CA ILE A 32 -14.94 -31.93 6.77
C ILE A 32 -13.83 -32.23 7.78
N ASP A 33 -12.56 -32.02 7.39
CA ASP A 33 -11.41 -32.37 8.21
C ASP A 33 -10.42 -31.18 8.40
N GLU A 34 -10.40 -30.17 7.52
CA GLU A 34 -9.33 -29.15 7.55
C GLU A 34 -9.78 -27.71 7.14
N PRO A 35 -9.12 -26.66 7.66
CA PRO A 35 -9.32 -25.27 7.22
C PRO A 35 -8.56 -24.98 5.92
N GLY A 36 -8.92 -25.66 4.83
CA GLY A 36 -8.54 -25.31 3.46
C GLY A 36 -7.75 -26.41 2.76
N LEU A 37 -7.76 -26.39 1.41
CA LEU A 37 -7.14 -27.43 0.59
C LEU A 37 -5.60 -27.48 0.70
N LYS A 38 -5.00 -26.47 1.32
CA LYS A 38 -3.55 -26.32 1.49
C LYS A 38 -3.11 -26.36 2.95
N ASN A 39 -4.02 -26.30 3.91
CA ASN A 39 -3.72 -26.25 5.34
C ASN A 39 -4.15 -27.55 6.00
N SER A 40 -3.45 -28.64 5.65
CA SER A 40 -3.89 -29.98 6.05
C SER A 40 -3.42 -30.43 7.42
N GLU A 41 -2.30 -29.90 7.91
CA GLU A 41 -1.71 -30.37 9.17
C GLU A 41 -1.74 -29.31 10.28
N VAL A 42 -1.65 -28.02 9.91
CA VAL A 42 -1.60 -26.89 10.86
C VAL A 42 -2.22 -25.67 10.19
N PHE A 43 -2.97 -24.84 10.94
CA PHE A 43 -3.53 -23.59 10.41
C PHE A 43 -2.42 -22.54 10.21
N LEU A 44 -1.87 -22.45 8.99
CA LEU A 44 -0.87 -21.46 8.61
C LEU A 44 -1.54 -20.22 8.01
N SER A 45 -1.36 -19.07 8.67
CA SER A 45 -1.98 -17.78 8.29
C SER A 45 -1.51 -17.22 6.94
N TYR A 46 -0.52 -17.85 6.29
CA TYR A 46 0.00 -17.48 4.98
C TYR A 46 -0.41 -18.45 3.85
N GLU A 47 -1.02 -19.60 4.15
CA GLU A 47 -1.45 -20.61 3.17
C GLU A 47 -2.96 -20.53 2.91
N TYR A 48 -3.39 -19.40 2.35
CA TYR A 48 -4.79 -19.17 1.99
C TYR A 48 -5.15 -19.85 0.65
N ASP A 49 -6.40 -20.29 0.52
CA ASP A 49 -6.93 -20.79 -0.75
C ASP A 49 -7.12 -19.64 -1.76
N LYS A 50 -7.52 -18.47 -1.27
CA LYS A 50 -7.70 -17.26 -2.07
C LYS A 50 -7.26 -16.01 -1.30
N ARG A 51 -6.51 -15.15 -1.98
CA ARG A 51 -6.21 -13.77 -1.57
C ARG A 51 -6.92 -12.83 -2.53
N GLU A 52 -7.74 -11.95 -1.99
CA GLU A 52 -8.46 -10.95 -2.77
C GLU A 52 -8.04 -9.54 -2.33
N ASN A 53 -7.56 -8.73 -3.27
CA ASN A 53 -7.30 -7.31 -3.03
C ASN A 53 -8.64 -6.57 -3.05
N LYS A 54 -9.08 -6.07 -1.89
CA LYS A 54 -10.32 -5.28 -1.77
C LYS A 54 -10.10 -3.80 -2.00
N TYR A 55 -8.87 -3.35 -1.76
CA TYR A 55 -8.50 -1.95 -1.86
C TYR A 55 -7.00 -1.82 -2.05
N SER A 56 -6.62 -0.93 -2.96
CA SER A 56 -5.24 -0.51 -3.14
C SER A 56 -5.23 0.95 -3.49
N ARG A 57 -4.40 1.73 -2.79
CA ARG A 57 -4.10 3.11 -3.17
C ARG A 57 -2.62 3.39 -3.00
N GLU A 58 -2.11 4.28 -3.84
CA GLU A 58 -0.77 4.81 -3.73
C GLU A 58 -0.85 6.33 -3.65
N TYR A 59 -0.10 6.90 -2.73
CA TYR A 59 -0.10 8.33 -2.49
C TYR A 59 1.19 8.78 -1.84
N ILE A 60 1.54 10.04 -2.02
CA ILE A 60 2.66 10.67 -1.33
C ILE A 60 2.10 11.38 -0.11
N GLU A 61 2.70 11.21 1.05
CA GLU A 61 2.33 11.90 2.29
C GLU A 61 3.45 12.82 2.75
N CYS A 62 3.11 14.04 3.13
CA CYS A 62 4.04 14.91 3.84
C CYS A 62 4.07 14.53 5.33
N ASN A 63 5.22 14.10 5.84
CA ASN A 63 5.36 13.68 7.23
C ASN A 63 5.22 14.85 8.23
N ARG A 64 5.35 16.10 7.77
CA ARG A 64 5.22 17.29 8.62
C ARG A 64 3.76 17.74 8.82
N CYS A 65 2.94 17.73 7.77
CA CYS A 65 1.57 18.27 7.83
C CYS A 65 0.48 17.24 7.51
N GLY A 66 0.85 16.00 7.16
CA GLY A 66 -0.09 14.91 6.85
C GLY A 66 -0.83 15.05 5.52
N THR A 67 -0.57 16.09 4.72
CA THR A 67 -1.23 16.24 3.42
C THR A 67 -0.82 15.10 2.49
N GLN A 68 -1.82 14.51 1.83
CA GLN A 68 -1.65 13.40 0.89
C GLN A 68 -1.84 13.91 -0.55
N TYR A 69 -0.96 13.47 -1.45
CA TYR A 69 -0.98 13.80 -2.87
C TYR A 69 -1.08 12.52 -3.70
N PRO A 70 -1.69 12.56 -4.90
CA PRO A 70 -1.63 11.44 -5.84
C PRO A 70 -0.17 11.06 -6.16
N ASN A 71 0.10 9.77 -6.40
CA ASN A 71 1.44 9.30 -6.80
C ASN A 71 1.93 9.96 -8.11
N THR A 72 1.02 10.44 -8.97
CA THR A 72 1.34 11.19 -10.20
C THR A 72 2.06 12.51 -9.94
N PHE A 73 2.01 13.03 -8.71
CA PHE A 73 2.80 14.19 -8.28
C PHE A 73 4.31 13.92 -8.38
N LEU A 74 4.75 12.65 -8.37
CA LEU A 74 6.13 12.28 -8.68
C LEU A 74 6.53 12.66 -10.11
N ASN A 75 5.59 12.59 -11.05
CA ASN A 75 5.85 12.73 -12.49
C ASN A 75 5.43 14.09 -13.06
N GLY A 76 4.75 14.96 -12.27
CA GLY A 76 3.87 15.99 -12.83
C GLY A 76 4.19 17.47 -12.59
N ILE A 77 4.98 17.88 -11.57
CA ILE A 77 5.19 19.32 -11.28
C ILE A 77 6.64 19.67 -10.98
N LEU A 78 7.58 19.13 -11.75
CA LEU A 78 8.95 19.70 -11.89
C LEU A 78 9.43 19.64 -13.35
N GLY A 79 8.51 19.87 -14.27
CA GLY A 79 8.76 20.13 -15.68
C GLY A 79 8.26 21.53 -16.04
N ASN A 80 8.87 22.55 -15.43
CA ASN A 80 9.08 23.91 -15.95
C ASN A 80 10.12 24.61 -15.08
#